data_AF-A0A1I0GYD6-F1
#
_entry.id   AF-A0A1I0GYD6-F1
#
_cell.length_a   1.000
_cell.length_b   1.000
_cell.length_c   1.000
_cell.angle_alpha   90.00
_cell.angle_beta   90.00
_cell.angle_gamma   90.00
#
_symmetry.space_group_name_H-M   'P 1'
#
loop_
_entity.id
_entity.type
_entity.pdbx_description
1 polymer ?
#
loop_
_entity_poly.entity_id
_entity_poly.type
_entity_poly.pdbx_seq_one_letter_code
_entity_poly.pdbx_strand_id
1 'polypeptide(L)'
;MNTEQLKELNLELLTERQKDAVLMALEGKSQTEIGKLMGVTKQNVSALIKKAIERNSRSKTKECPKHHTGKRRSISPSPSPRRRNYDDYKIKDFSVLSPREREVISLKVEGLTHRQISDRLGISTNCIGVLLQRARGKLDGTYHDGLRLDINRKRREYVLKNPEKEKESRKKSYRKNREKRIEDMREYNKQYYQKHRIEILHKKKDMRFKSEEKS
;
A
#
# COMPACT_ATOMS: atom_id res chain seq x y z
N MET A 1 38.86 -1.12 11.28
CA MET A 1 38.15 0.05 10.72
C MET A 1 39.21 1.04 10.28
N ASN A 2 39.09 1.63 9.10
CA ASN A 2 40.01 2.69 8.70
C ASN A 2 39.47 4.03 9.25
N THR A 3 39.90 4.42 10.44
CA THR A 3 39.39 5.59 11.17
C THR A 3 39.76 6.91 10.49
N GLU A 4 40.83 6.93 9.70
CA GLU A 4 41.26 8.09 8.92
C GLU A 4 40.23 8.48 7.86
N GLN A 5 39.65 7.49 7.17
CA GLN A 5 38.60 7.71 6.17
C GLN A 5 37.31 8.29 6.76
N LEU A 6 37.05 8.07 8.05
CA LEU A 6 35.87 8.59 8.73
C LEU A 6 36.02 10.07 9.13
N LYS A 7 37.25 10.53 9.37
CA LYS A 7 37.55 11.94 9.72
C LYS A 7 37.30 12.88 8.55
N GLU A 8 37.44 12.39 7.32
CA GLU A 8 37.24 13.18 6.09
C GLU A 8 35.77 13.21 5.61
N LEU A 9 34.83 12.68 6.41
CA LEU A 9 33.41 12.66 6.08
C LEU A 9 32.75 14.01 6.34
N ASN A 10 32.02 14.54 5.35
CA ASN A 10 31.15 15.69 5.59
C ASN A 10 29.90 15.23 6.33
N LEU A 11 29.84 15.52 7.63
CA LEU A 11 28.77 15.11 8.53
C LEU A 11 27.41 15.70 8.12
N GLU A 12 27.35 16.89 7.53
CA GLU A 12 26.10 17.55 7.13
C GLU A 12 25.31 16.76 6.08
N LEU A 13 26.01 15.98 5.25
CA LEU A 13 25.40 15.19 4.19
C LEU A 13 24.83 13.86 4.70
N LEU A 14 25.14 13.45 5.92
CA LEU A 14 24.75 12.18 6.52
C LEU A 14 23.38 12.26 7.20
N THR A 15 22.68 11.14 7.29
CA THR A 15 21.49 11.04 8.14
C THR A 15 21.88 11.03 9.62
N GLU A 16 20.99 11.43 10.52
CA GLU A 16 21.24 11.42 11.97
C GLU A 16 21.81 10.08 12.46
N ARG A 17 21.19 8.96 12.05
CA ARG A 17 21.69 7.61 12.38
C ARG A 17 23.07 7.29 11.81
N GLN A 18 23.45 7.87 10.68
CA GLN A 18 24.78 7.69 10.11
C GLN A 18 25.81 8.55 10.87
N LYS A 19 25.45 9.78 11.22
CA LYS A 19 26.29 10.69 12.03
C LYS A 19 26.62 10.04 13.38
N ASP A 20 25.61 9.57 14.10
CA ASP A 20 25.77 8.92 15.40
C ASP A 20 26.73 7.73 15.33
N ALA A 21 26.55 6.86 14.34
CA ALA A 21 27.39 5.68 14.14
C ALA A 21 28.84 6.05 13.78
N VAL A 22 29.05 7.13 13.01
CA VAL A 22 30.37 7.63 12.62
C VAL A 22 31.08 8.30 13.80
N LEU A 23 30.38 9.13 14.57
CA LEU A 23 30.93 9.79 15.77
C LEU A 23 31.36 8.76 16.82
N MET A 24 30.51 7.80 17.14
CA MET A 24 30.87 6.72 18.07
C MET A 24 32.04 5.87 17.56
N ALA A 25 32.19 5.70 16.24
CA ALA A 25 33.34 5.02 15.67
C ALA A 25 34.63 5.87 15.74
N LEU A 26 34.53 7.19 15.63
CA LEU A 26 35.66 8.13 15.82
C LEU A 26 36.11 8.21 17.28
N GLU A 27 35.18 8.03 18.23
CA GLU A 27 35.46 7.85 19.67
C GLU A 27 36.16 6.51 20.00
N GLY A 28 36.36 5.64 19.02
CA GLY A 28 37.06 4.35 19.18
C GLY A 28 36.18 3.19 19.63
N LYS A 29 34.85 3.35 19.71
CA LYS A 29 33.93 2.27 20.09
C LYS A 29 33.88 1.18 19.04
N SER A 30 33.77 -0.08 19.48
CA SER A 30 33.66 -1.21 18.55
C SER A 30 32.28 -1.25 17.89
N GLN A 31 32.17 -1.81 16.67
CA GLN A 31 30.86 -1.93 15.98
C GLN A 31 29.81 -2.70 16.81
N THR A 32 30.27 -3.62 17.66
CA THR A 32 29.44 -4.36 18.60
C THR A 32 28.92 -3.49 19.73
N GLU A 33 29.74 -2.60 20.30
CA GLU A 33 29.30 -1.63 21.31
C GLU A 33 28.36 -0.59 20.73
N ILE A 34 28.68 -0.04 19.55
CA ILE A 34 27.81 0.90 18.83
C ILE A 34 26.45 0.26 18.56
N GLY A 35 26.44 -1.00 18.14
CA GLY A 35 25.21 -1.75 17.93
C GLY A 35 24.36 -1.87 19.19
N LYS A 36 24.98 -2.22 20.33
CA LYS A 36 24.29 -2.28 21.63
C LYS A 36 23.72 -0.92 22.03
N LEU A 37 24.48 0.17 21.88
CA LEU A 37 24.04 1.53 22.22
C LEU A 37 22.89 2.02 21.33
N MET A 38 22.93 1.71 20.04
CA MET A 38 21.90 2.12 19.06
C MET A 38 20.71 1.15 18.97
N GLY A 39 20.74 0.02 19.69
CA GLY A 39 19.71 -1.02 19.59
C GLY A 39 19.68 -1.74 18.23
N VAL A 40 20.81 -1.85 17.53
CA VAL A 40 20.93 -2.50 16.22
C VAL A 40 22.06 -3.54 16.19
N THR A 41 22.01 -4.47 15.24
CA THR A 41 23.07 -5.49 15.11
C THR A 41 24.37 -4.89 14.59
N LYS A 42 25.52 -5.53 14.89
CA LYS A 42 26.84 -5.11 14.37
C LYS A 42 26.88 -5.01 12.83
N GLN A 43 26.13 -5.87 12.15
CA GLN A 43 26.00 -5.88 10.69
C GLN A 43 25.32 -4.61 10.19
N ASN A 44 24.29 -4.13 10.89
CA ASN A 44 23.62 -2.88 10.56
C ASN A 44 24.54 -1.67 10.79
N VAL A 45 25.35 -1.66 11.85
CA VAL A 45 26.36 -0.62 12.08
C VAL A 45 27.39 -0.60 10.94
N SER A 46 27.89 -1.77 10.53
CA SER A 46 28.80 -1.89 9.39
C SER A 46 28.17 -1.36 8.09
N ALA A 47 26.89 -1.66 7.85
CA ALA A 47 26.15 -1.15 6.70
C ALA A 47 25.92 0.38 6.75
N LEU A 48 25.64 0.94 7.94
CA LEU A 48 25.47 2.38 8.13
C LEU A 48 26.75 3.14 7.77
N ILE A 49 27.89 2.65 8.27
CA ILE A 49 29.20 3.29 8.04
C ILE A 49 29.61 3.18 6.57
N LYS A 50 29.43 2.02 5.94
CA LYS A 50 29.66 1.86 4.49
C LYS A 50 28.82 2.83 3.67
N LYS A 51 27.53 2.97 3.98
CA LYS A 51 26.62 3.90 3.29
C LYS A 51 26.98 5.36 3.54
N ALA A 52 27.53 5.70 4.71
CA ALA A 52 28.00 7.05 5.02
C ALA A 52 29.20 7.43 4.12
N ILE A 53 30.18 6.53 4.00
CA ILE A 53 31.34 6.70 3.11
C ILE A 53 30.88 6.83 1.66
N GLU A 54 29.97 5.96 1.21
CA GLU A 54 29.42 6.01 -0.15
C GLU A 54 28.66 7.31 -0.41
N ARG A 55 27.89 7.81 0.55
CA ARG A 55 27.14 9.06 0.39
C ARG A 55 28.05 10.27 0.24
N ASN A 56 29.18 10.27 0.94
CA ASN A 56 30.16 11.36 0.87
C ASN A 56 31.10 11.25 -0.36
N SER A 57 31.35 10.05 -0.88
CA SER A 57 32.06 9.93 -2.16
C SER A 57 31.20 10.41 -3.33
N ARG A 58 29.88 10.14 -3.30
CA ARG A 58 28.89 10.60 -4.29
C ARG A 58 28.63 12.11 -4.29
N SER A 59 29.00 12.84 -3.24
CA SER A 59 28.93 14.30 -3.24
C SER A 59 30.20 14.93 -3.80
N LYS A 60 31.35 14.28 -3.59
CA LYS A 60 32.65 14.70 -4.15
C LYS A 60 32.71 14.48 -5.66
N THR A 61 32.12 13.40 -6.19
CA THR A 61 31.93 13.21 -7.62
C THR A 61 30.52 13.70 -7.99
N LYS A 62 30.34 14.59 -8.97
CA LYS A 62 29.00 14.92 -9.54
C LYS A 62 28.35 13.73 -10.26
N GLU A 63 28.83 12.52 -10.03
CA GLU A 63 28.33 11.29 -10.59
C GLU A 63 27.49 10.58 -9.54
N CYS A 64 26.16 10.71 -9.67
CA CYS A 64 25.26 9.77 -9.06
C CYS A 64 25.66 8.36 -9.53
N PRO A 65 25.89 7.39 -8.62
CA PRO A 65 26.22 6.05 -9.05
C PRO A 65 24.99 5.54 -9.79
N LYS A 66 25.20 5.26 -11.07
CA LYS A 66 24.25 4.51 -11.88
C LYS A 66 23.92 3.28 -11.07
N HIS A 67 22.69 3.19 -10.55
CA HIS A 67 22.19 2.00 -9.91
C HIS A 67 22.60 0.84 -10.80
N HIS A 68 23.35 -0.13 -10.25
CA HIS A 68 23.67 -1.36 -10.95
C HIS A 68 22.38 -2.19 -11.05
N THR A 69 21.41 -1.71 -11.83
CA THR A 69 20.52 -2.60 -12.57
C THR A 69 21.45 -3.32 -13.53
N GLY A 70 21.79 -4.58 -13.25
CA GLY A 70 22.76 -5.35 -14.04
C GLY A 70 22.63 -5.04 -15.52
N LYS A 71 23.73 -4.58 -16.13
CA LYS A 71 23.90 -4.32 -17.56
C LYS A 71 22.59 -4.03 -18.29
N ARG A 72 21.92 -2.91 -17.97
CA ARG A 72 20.98 -2.32 -18.93
C ARG A 72 21.83 -1.90 -20.12
N ARG A 73 21.89 -2.77 -21.14
CA ARG A 73 22.30 -2.42 -22.50
C ARG A 73 21.72 -1.04 -22.79
N SER A 74 22.50 -0.15 -23.40
CA SER A 74 22.02 1.10 -23.99
C SER A 74 21.03 0.75 -25.10
N ILE A 75 19.86 0.32 -24.69
CA ILE A 75 18.70 0.17 -25.52
C ILE A 75 18.19 1.61 -25.55
N SER A 76 18.45 2.31 -26.66
CA SER A 76 17.59 3.41 -27.12
C SER A 76 16.18 3.13 -26.62
N PRO A 77 15.51 4.03 -25.85
CA PRO A 77 14.41 3.66 -24.96
C PRO A 77 13.52 2.66 -25.65
N SER A 78 13.69 1.35 -25.36
CA SER A 78 12.88 0.38 -26.07
C SER A 78 11.48 0.72 -25.62
N PRO A 79 10.54 0.92 -26.55
CA PRO A 79 9.19 1.29 -26.18
C PRO A 79 8.74 0.22 -25.20
N SER A 80 8.65 0.61 -23.91
CA SER A 80 8.18 -0.27 -22.87
C SER A 80 6.87 -0.84 -23.42
N PRO A 81 6.65 -2.16 -23.49
CA PRO A 81 5.59 -2.75 -24.32
C PRO A 81 4.15 -2.29 -23.99
N ARG A 82 3.94 -1.37 -23.04
CA ARG A 82 2.65 -0.96 -22.51
C ARG A 82 2.60 0.48 -21.97
N ARG A 83 3.24 1.49 -22.59
CA ARG A 83 2.63 2.84 -22.47
C ARG A 83 1.37 2.77 -23.32
N ARG A 84 0.26 2.36 -22.68
CA ARG A 84 -1.01 2.22 -23.39
C ARG A 84 -1.41 3.59 -23.91
N ASN A 85 -1.65 3.67 -25.21
CA ASN A 85 -2.16 4.89 -25.79
C ASN A 85 -3.61 5.04 -25.33
N TYR A 86 -3.92 6.16 -24.68
CA TYR A 86 -5.29 6.46 -24.30
C TYR A 86 -6.03 7.24 -25.38
N ASP A 87 -5.33 7.70 -26.43
CA ASP A 87 -5.94 8.38 -27.57
C ASP A 87 -6.89 7.46 -28.35
N ASP A 88 -6.63 6.15 -28.38
CA ASP A 88 -7.49 5.15 -29.03
C ASP A 88 -8.92 5.11 -28.44
N TYR A 89 -9.09 5.63 -27.22
CA TYR A 89 -10.37 5.69 -26.53
C TYR A 89 -11.07 7.06 -26.66
N LYS A 90 -10.48 8.05 -27.37
CA LYS A 90 -11.11 9.37 -27.60
C LYS A 90 -12.39 9.30 -28.44
N ILE A 91 -12.43 8.35 -29.37
CA ILE A 91 -13.49 8.22 -30.39
C ILE A 91 -14.50 7.13 -29.98
N LYS A 92 -14.19 6.32 -28.96
CA LYS A 92 -15.05 5.20 -28.54
C LYS A 92 -16.24 5.70 -27.71
N ASP A 93 -17.38 5.03 -27.88
CA ASP A 93 -18.55 5.25 -27.05
C ASP A 93 -18.35 4.65 -25.64
N PHE A 94 -18.62 5.45 -24.61
CA PHE A 94 -18.53 5.06 -23.20
C PHE A 94 -19.87 4.59 -22.61
N SER A 95 -20.89 4.38 -23.44
CA SER A 95 -22.21 3.85 -23.02
C SER A 95 -22.12 2.54 -22.25
N VAL A 96 -21.23 1.62 -22.67
CA VAL A 96 -21.00 0.30 -22.03
C VAL A 96 -20.35 0.42 -20.63
N LEU A 97 -19.78 1.57 -20.29
CA LEU A 97 -19.08 1.79 -19.03
C LEU A 97 -20.04 2.20 -17.91
N SER A 98 -19.75 1.74 -16.69
CA SER A 98 -20.40 2.30 -15.50
C SER A 98 -20.03 3.78 -15.31
N PRO A 99 -20.85 4.58 -14.61
CA PRO A 99 -20.58 6.00 -14.42
C PRO A 99 -19.16 6.29 -13.90
N ARG A 100 -18.68 5.47 -12.95
CA ARG A 100 -17.36 5.64 -12.35
C ARG A 100 -16.21 5.23 -13.27
N GLU A 101 -16.40 4.19 -14.08
CA GLU A 101 -15.44 3.79 -15.11
C GLU A 101 -15.33 4.85 -16.21
N ARG A 102 -16.47 5.42 -16.63
CA ARG A 102 -16.57 6.50 -17.62
C ARG A 102 -15.84 7.75 -17.15
N GLU A 103 -16.08 8.18 -15.93
CA GLU A 103 -15.42 9.36 -15.35
C GLU A 103 -13.89 9.18 -15.31
N VAL A 104 -13.42 8.04 -14.82
CA VAL A 104 -11.98 7.77 -14.71
C VAL A 104 -11.30 7.65 -16.08
N ILE A 105 -11.93 7.00 -17.07
CA ILE A 105 -11.33 6.88 -18.40
C ILE A 105 -11.33 8.22 -19.15
N SER A 106 -12.36 9.05 -18.98
CA SER A 106 -12.43 10.39 -19.61
C SER A 106 -11.30 11.28 -19.11
N LEU A 107 -11.12 11.36 -17.78
CA LEU A 107 -10.00 12.11 -17.19
C LEU A 107 -8.64 11.56 -17.63
N LYS A 108 -8.55 10.25 -17.90
CA LYS A 108 -7.31 9.64 -18.36
C LYS A 108 -7.02 9.96 -19.82
N VAL A 109 -8.06 10.03 -20.65
CA VAL A 109 -8.01 10.47 -22.05
C VAL A 109 -7.65 11.95 -22.16
N GLU A 110 -8.10 12.78 -21.22
CA GLU A 110 -7.69 14.19 -21.07
C GLU A 110 -6.20 14.35 -20.67
N GLY A 111 -5.52 13.26 -20.33
CA GLY A 111 -4.09 13.25 -20.04
C GLY A 111 -3.73 13.33 -18.56
N LEU A 112 -4.71 13.26 -17.64
CA LEU A 112 -4.42 13.34 -16.22
C LEU A 112 -3.63 12.10 -15.72
N THR A 113 -2.77 12.34 -14.73
CA THR A 113 -2.05 11.28 -14.03
C THR A 113 -2.97 10.57 -13.03
N HIS A 114 -2.63 9.34 -12.63
CA HIS A 114 -3.43 8.63 -11.63
C HIS A 114 -3.50 9.38 -10.30
N ARG A 115 -2.48 10.18 -9.97
CA ARG A 115 -2.47 11.01 -8.76
C ARG A 115 -3.47 12.16 -8.86
N GLN A 116 -3.47 12.89 -9.97
CA GLN A 116 -4.44 13.97 -10.20
C GLN A 116 -5.87 13.45 -10.23
N ILE A 117 -6.11 12.29 -10.85
CA ILE A 117 -7.43 11.64 -10.85
C ILE A 117 -7.81 11.21 -9.42
N SER A 118 -6.86 10.69 -8.63
CA SER A 118 -7.04 10.32 -7.23
C SER A 118 -7.48 11.50 -6.40
N ASP A 119 -6.77 12.62 -6.54
CA ASP A 119 -7.03 13.85 -5.79
C ASP A 119 -8.38 14.46 -6.19
N ARG A 120 -8.73 14.43 -7.49
CA ARG A 120 -10.02 14.94 -8.01
C ARG A 120 -11.22 14.11 -7.58
N LEU A 121 -11.07 12.79 -7.52
CA LEU A 121 -12.17 11.84 -7.28
C LEU A 121 -12.23 11.31 -5.85
N GLY A 122 -11.24 11.62 -5.01
CA GLY A 122 -11.14 11.15 -3.63
C GLY A 122 -10.97 9.63 -3.50
N ILE A 123 -10.38 8.96 -4.50
CA ILE A 123 -10.20 7.50 -4.53
C ILE A 123 -8.73 7.14 -4.68
N SER A 124 -8.32 6.00 -4.11
CA SER A 124 -6.91 5.58 -4.18
C SER A 124 -6.43 5.34 -5.62
N THR A 125 -5.15 5.58 -5.85
CA THR A 125 -4.47 5.33 -7.15
C THR A 125 -4.61 3.89 -7.63
N ASN A 126 -4.66 2.93 -6.70
CA ASN A 126 -4.94 1.52 -7.01
C ASN A 126 -6.37 1.30 -7.52
N CYS A 127 -7.36 1.97 -6.91
CA CYS A 127 -8.74 1.91 -7.36
C CYS A 127 -8.87 2.40 -8.80
N ILE A 128 -8.19 3.50 -9.14
CA ILE A 128 -8.13 4.04 -10.51
C ILE A 128 -7.54 3.04 -11.49
N GLY A 129 -6.44 2.36 -11.12
CA GLY A 129 -5.83 1.33 -11.95
C GLY A 129 -6.79 0.19 -12.29
N VAL A 130 -7.58 -0.26 -11.32
CA VAL A 130 -8.61 -1.29 -11.50
C VAL A 130 -9.73 -0.78 -12.40
N LEU A 131 -10.25 0.43 -12.16
CA LEU A 131 -11.32 1.02 -12.98
C LEU A 131 -10.89 1.18 -14.44
N LEU A 132 -9.67 1.64 -14.70
CA LEU A 132 -9.11 1.73 -16.06
C LEU A 132 -8.92 0.36 -16.72
N GLN A 133 -8.55 -0.67 -15.96
CA GLN A 133 -8.46 -2.04 -16.49
C GLN A 133 -9.83 -2.54 -16.95
N ARG A 134 -10.86 -2.38 -16.12
CA ARG A 134 -12.23 -2.82 -16.43
C ARG A 134 -12.80 -2.03 -17.60
N ALA A 135 -12.66 -0.71 -17.58
CA ALA A 135 -13.13 0.16 -18.64
C ALA A 135 -12.55 -0.24 -20.00
N ARG A 136 -11.23 -0.39 -20.09
CA ARG A 136 -10.57 -0.84 -21.33
C ARG A 136 -11.05 -2.21 -21.77
N GLY A 137 -11.12 -3.18 -20.85
CA GLY A 137 -11.62 -4.50 -21.21
C GLY A 137 -13.00 -4.42 -21.86
N LYS A 138 -13.90 -3.59 -21.30
CA LYS A 138 -15.28 -3.45 -21.81
C LYS A 138 -15.27 -2.81 -23.19
N LEU A 139 -14.47 -1.76 -23.39
CA LEU A 139 -14.32 -1.06 -24.67
C LEU A 139 -13.60 -1.88 -25.74
N ASP A 140 -12.75 -2.83 -25.33
CA ASP A 140 -11.98 -3.69 -26.22
C ASP A 140 -12.68 -5.05 -26.44
N GLY A 141 -13.87 -5.26 -25.86
CA GLY A 141 -14.62 -6.52 -25.94
C GLY A 141 -13.96 -7.71 -25.22
N THR A 142 -12.87 -7.48 -24.48
CA THR A 142 -12.11 -8.51 -23.74
C THR A 142 -12.57 -8.64 -22.28
N TYR A 143 -13.55 -7.83 -21.86
CA TYR A 143 -14.09 -7.89 -20.51
C TYR A 143 -15.12 -9.00 -20.37
N HIS A 144 -14.65 -10.14 -19.88
CA HIS A 144 -15.50 -11.26 -19.54
C HIS A 144 -16.00 -11.11 -18.08
N ASP A 145 -17.20 -10.55 -17.88
CA ASP A 145 -17.87 -10.66 -16.56
C ASP A 145 -18.13 -12.15 -16.22
N GLY A 146 -18.22 -12.98 -17.26
CA GLY A 146 -18.21 -14.45 -17.18
C GLY A 146 -17.04 -15.02 -16.39
N LEU A 147 -15.84 -14.43 -16.45
CA LEU A 147 -14.68 -14.92 -15.69
C LEU A 147 -14.91 -14.78 -14.17
N ARG A 148 -15.52 -13.67 -13.73
CA ARG A 148 -15.87 -13.47 -12.31
C ARG A 148 -16.97 -14.43 -11.88
N LEU A 149 -17.98 -14.62 -12.73
CA LEU A 149 -19.05 -15.58 -12.49
C LEU A 149 -18.51 -17.01 -12.46
N ASP A 150 -17.57 -17.36 -13.33
CA ASP A 150 -16.90 -18.66 -13.37
C ASP A 150 -15.99 -18.91 -12.18
N ILE A 151 -15.23 -17.89 -11.74
CA ILE A 151 -14.44 -17.97 -10.51
C ILE A 151 -15.37 -18.21 -9.32
N ASN A 152 -16.49 -17.48 -9.24
CA ASN A 152 -17.48 -17.66 -8.18
C ASN A 152 -18.17 -19.03 -8.25
N ARG A 153 -18.49 -19.50 -9.45
CA ARG A 153 -19.07 -20.82 -9.74
C ARG A 153 -18.12 -21.93 -9.27
N LYS A 154 -16.86 -21.91 -9.73
CA LYS A 154 -15.79 -22.84 -9.32
C LYS A 154 -15.57 -22.82 -7.81
N ARG A 155 -15.64 -21.65 -7.18
CA ARG A 155 -15.56 -21.53 -5.72
C ARG A 155 -16.74 -22.20 -5.01
N ARG A 156 -17.98 -21.99 -5.48
CA ARG A 156 -19.17 -22.67 -4.93
C ARG A 156 -19.07 -24.18 -5.09
N GLU A 157 -18.69 -24.65 -6.27
CA GLU A 157 -18.47 -26.07 -6.55
C GLU A 157 -17.40 -26.67 -5.63
N TYR A 158 -16.29 -25.97 -5.42
CA TYR A 158 -15.24 -26.39 -4.51
C TYR A 158 -15.76 -26.54 -3.07
N VAL A 159 -16.54 -25.57 -2.59
CA VAL A 159 -17.14 -25.60 -1.24
C VAL A 159 -18.12 -26.76 -1.08
N LEU A 160 -18.95 -27.02 -2.10
CA LEU A 160 -19.88 -28.15 -2.12
C LEU A 160 -19.13 -29.49 -2.12
N LYS A 161 -18.05 -29.61 -2.88
CA LYS A 161 -17.20 -30.82 -2.92
C LYS A 161 -16.35 -31.00 -1.66
N ASN A 162 -16.05 -29.93 -0.91
CA ASN A 162 -15.12 -29.96 0.22
C ASN A 162 -15.66 -29.19 1.45
N PRO A 163 -16.82 -29.58 2.02
CA PRO A 163 -17.46 -28.82 3.10
C PRO A 163 -16.61 -28.78 4.38
N GLU A 164 -15.94 -29.88 4.74
CA GLU A 164 -15.13 -29.95 5.96
C GLU A 164 -13.84 -29.11 5.88
N LYS A 165 -13.14 -29.14 4.73
CA LYS A 165 -11.96 -28.28 4.51
C LYS A 165 -12.31 -26.80 4.55
N GLU A 166 -13.46 -26.43 3.99
CA GLU A 166 -13.97 -25.06 4.05
C GLU A 166 -14.34 -24.65 5.47
N LYS A 167 -15.03 -25.51 6.24
CA LYS A 167 -15.33 -25.26 7.67
C LYS A 167 -14.04 -25.06 8.48
N GLU A 168 -13.03 -25.89 8.28
CA GLU A 168 -11.74 -25.79 8.96
C GLU A 168 -10.99 -24.50 8.59
N SER A 169 -10.94 -24.16 7.30
CA SER A 169 -10.36 -22.92 6.80
C SER A 169 -11.03 -21.68 7.41
N ARG A 170 -12.37 -21.67 7.48
CA ARG A 170 -13.13 -20.60 8.16
C ARG A 170 -12.78 -20.51 9.64
N LYS A 171 -12.71 -21.64 10.37
CA LYS A 171 -12.30 -21.68 11.78
C LYS A 171 -10.87 -21.15 11.97
N LYS A 172 -9.93 -21.51 11.08
CA LYS A 172 -8.54 -21.03 11.12
C LYS A 172 -8.46 -19.52 10.89
N SER A 173 -9.19 -19.00 9.90
CA SER A 173 -9.28 -17.56 9.63
C SER A 173 -9.90 -16.80 10.81
N TYR A 174 -10.98 -17.33 11.39
CA TYR A 174 -11.62 -16.72 12.56
C TYR A 174 -10.68 -16.66 13.76
N ARG A 175 -9.98 -17.76 14.08
CA ARG A 175 -9.00 -17.79 15.18
C ARG A 175 -7.87 -16.78 14.96
N LYS A 176 -7.28 -16.74 13.76
CA LYS A 176 -6.17 -15.82 13.43
C LYS A 176 -6.57 -14.34 13.57
N ASN A 177 -7.81 -14.01 13.20
CA ASN A 177 -8.29 -12.63 13.17
C ASN A 177 -9.22 -12.28 14.33
N ARG A 178 -9.31 -13.13 15.36
CA ARG A 178 -10.32 -13.03 16.42
C ARG A 178 -10.21 -11.73 17.20
N GLU A 179 -9.02 -11.40 17.66
CA GLU A 179 -8.75 -10.22 18.49
C GLU A 179 -9.07 -8.94 17.72
N LYS A 180 -8.50 -8.82 16.51
CA LYS A 180 -8.79 -7.71 15.62
C LYS A 180 -10.29 -7.57 15.32
N ARG A 181 -11.00 -8.66 15.07
CA ARG A 181 -12.46 -8.61 14.87
C ARG A 181 -13.22 -8.13 16.10
N ILE A 182 -12.80 -8.54 17.30
CA ILE A 182 -13.42 -8.08 18.55
C ILE A 182 -13.15 -6.59 18.74
N GLU A 183 -11.93 -6.14 18.47
CA GLU A 183 -11.54 -4.74 18.53
C GLU A 183 -12.32 -3.89 17.51
N ASP A 184 -12.33 -4.30 16.24
CA ASP A 184 -13.09 -3.66 15.16
C ASP A 184 -14.59 -3.55 15.55
N MET A 185 -15.16 -4.62 16.13
CA MET A 185 -16.56 -4.62 16.59
C MET A 185 -16.79 -3.75 17.82
N ARG A 186 -15.84 -3.69 18.76
CA ARG A 186 -15.92 -2.78 19.92
C ARG A 186 -15.86 -1.33 19.46
N GLU A 187 -14.96 -1.01 18.54
CA GLU A 187 -14.81 0.33 17.98
C GLU A 187 -16.03 0.73 17.16
N TYR A 188 -16.52 -0.16 16.29
CA TYR A 188 -17.76 0.04 15.55
C TYR A 188 -18.94 0.27 16.50
N ASN A 189 -19.13 -0.58 17.51
CA ASN A 189 -20.21 -0.43 18.49
C ASN A 189 -20.09 0.87 19.29
N LYS A 190 -18.87 1.28 19.64
CA LYS A 190 -18.62 2.56 20.31
C LYS A 190 -19.03 3.73 19.43
N GLN A 191 -18.60 3.75 18.16
CA GLN A 191 -18.95 4.80 17.20
C GLN A 191 -20.44 4.81 16.88
N TYR A 192 -21.04 3.64 16.69
CA TYR A 192 -22.47 3.47 16.45
C TYR A 192 -23.30 3.95 17.64
N TYR A 193 -22.95 3.53 18.86
CA TYR A 193 -23.62 3.98 20.07
C TYR A 193 -23.48 5.49 20.28
N GLN A 194 -22.32 6.08 19.98
CA GLN A 194 -22.13 7.53 20.06
C GLN A 194 -23.04 8.28 19.07
N LYS A 195 -23.11 7.82 17.80
CA LYS A 195 -23.95 8.44 16.76
C LYS A 195 -25.45 8.29 17.05
N HIS A 196 -25.88 7.14 17.54
CA HIS A 196 -27.29 6.80 17.77
C HIS A 196 -27.70 6.88 19.25
N ARG A 197 -26.90 7.56 20.10
CA ARG A 197 -27.08 7.55 21.56
C ARG A 197 -28.47 8.03 21.97
N ILE A 198 -28.91 9.14 21.39
CA ILE A 198 -30.20 9.78 21.71
C ILE A 198 -31.35 8.85 21.32
N GLU A 199 -31.32 8.28 20.11
CA GLU A 199 -32.33 7.34 19.61
C GLU A 199 -32.39 6.07 20.46
N ILE A 200 -31.24 5.52 20.87
CA ILE A 200 -31.17 4.33 21.72
C ILE A 200 -31.74 4.61 23.11
N LEU A 201 -31.45 5.77 23.70
CA LEU A 201 -31.98 6.16 25.00
C LEU A 201 -33.49 6.45 24.94
N HIS A 202 -33.97 7.09 23.86
CA HIS A 202 -35.38 7.34 23.63
C HIS A 202 -36.15 6.02 23.51
N LYS A 203 -35.69 5.10 22.64
CA LYS A 203 -36.27 3.75 22.52
C LYS A 203 -36.29 2.99 23.85
N LYS A 204 -35.25 3.11 24.68
CA LYS A 204 -35.22 2.47 26.00
C LYS A 204 -36.24 3.08 26.97
N LYS A 205 -36.43 4.41 26.94
CA LYS A 205 -37.48 5.07 27.73
C LYS A 205 -38.87 4.66 27.25
N ASP A 206 -39.11 4.65 25.94
CA ASP A 206 -40.39 4.24 25.35
C ASP A 206 -40.73 2.77 25.70
N MET A 207 -39.74 1.89 25.68
CA MET A 207 -39.92 0.48 26.06
C MET A 207 -40.25 0.32 27.55
N ARG A 208 -39.64 1.13 28.43
CA ARG A 208 -39.96 1.13 29.87
C ARG A 208 -41.36 1.68 30.15
N PHE A 209 -41.71 2.80 29.52
CA PHE A 209 -43.07 3.37 29.59
C PHE A 209 -44.12 2.35 29.15
N LYS A 210 -43.90 1.67 28.01
CA LYS A 210 -44.80 0.63 27.50
C LYS A 210 -44.87 -0.62 28.38
N SER A 211 -43.85 -0.91 29.19
CA SER A 211 -43.92 -2.00 30.16
C SER A 211 -44.65 -1.60 31.44
N GLU A 212 -44.56 -0.32 31.82
CA GLU A 212 -45.25 0.24 32.99
C GLU A 212 -46.75 0.48 32.72
N GLU A 213 -47.14 0.88 31.50
CA GLU A 213 -48.56 0.98 31.10
C GLU A 213 -49.27 -0.37 30.96
N LYS A 214 -48.53 -1.48 30.94
CA LYS A 214 -49.06 -2.85 30.81
C LYS A 214 -49.08 -3.63 32.13
N SER A 215 -48.65 -3.02 33.23
CA SER A 215 -48.77 -3.53 34.60
C SER A 215 -49.87 -2.80 35.34
#